data_AF-A0A919K8N9-F1
#
_entry.id   AF-A0A919K8N9-F1
#
_cell.length_a   1.000
_cell.length_b   1.000
_cell.length_c   1.000
_cell.angle_alpha   90.00
_cell.angle_beta   90.00
_cell.angle_gamma   90.00
#
_symmetry.space_group_name_H-M   'P 1'
#
loop_
_entity.id
_entity.type
_entity.pdbx_description
1 polymer ?
#
loop_
_entity_poly.entity_id
_entity_poly.type
_entity_poly.pdbx_seq_one_letter_code
_entity_poly.pdbx_strand_id
1 'polypeptide(L)' 'MKITVDEDRCCGAGQCVMTAPDVFDQRDEDGIVVLLDPSPPDDRLVVVRNAEAMCPAAAITVEPG' A
#
# COMPACT_ATOMS: atom_id res chain seq x y z
N MET A 1 -0.97 12.20 -6.81
CA MET A 1 -1.54 10.84 -7.00
C MET A 1 -2.50 10.50 -5.86
N LYS A 2 -3.32 9.45 -6.00
CA LYS A 2 -4.21 8.94 -4.93
C LYS A 2 -4.04 7.44 -4.75
N ILE A 3 -3.97 6.98 -3.49
CA ILE A 3 -3.84 5.57 -3.13
C ILE A 3 -5.13 5.11 -2.44
N THR A 4 -5.57 3.91 -2.76
CA THR A 4 -6.67 3.24 -2.06
C THR A 4 -6.30 1.80 -1.71
N VAL A 5 -6.92 1.29 -0.64
CA VAL A 5 -6.72 -0.06 -0.12
C VAL A 5 -8.09 -0.74 0.02
N ASP A 6 -8.17 -1.97 -0.46
CA ASP A 6 -9.26 -2.91 -0.20
C ASP A 6 -8.81 -3.89 0.91
N GLU A 7 -9.23 -3.63 2.15
CA GLU A 7 -8.86 -4.43 3.31
C GLU A 7 -9.41 -5.86 3.23
N ASP A 8 -10.60 -6.05 2.63
CA ASP A 8 -11.24 -7.37 2.50
C ASP A 8 -10.44 -8.30 1.57
N ARG A 9 -9.70 -7.73 0.62
CA ARG A 9 -8.80 -8.48 -0.26
C ARG A 9 -7.45 -8.75 0.36
N CYS A 10 -7.02 -7.95 1.34
CA CYS A 10 -5.67 -8.03 1.87
C CYS A 10 -5.41 -9.39 2.54
N CYS A 11 -4.32 -10.05 2.14
CA CYS A 11 -3.91 -11.35 2.68
C CYS A 11 -2.72 -11.27 3.66
N GLY A 12 -2.37 -10.06 4.11
CA GLY A 12 -1.34 -9.86 5.14
C GLY A 12 0.11 -10.14 4.73
N ALA A 13 0.43 -10.10 3.43
CA ALA A 13 1.75 -10.51 2.92
C ALA A 13 2.93 -9.55 3.22
N GLY A 14 2.67 -8.32 3.71
CA GLY A 14 3.70 -7.38 4.14
C GLY A 14 4.53 -6.69 3.05
N GLN A 15 4.30 -6.99 1.77
CA GLN A 15 5.10 -6.40 0.68
C GLN A 15 4.97 -4.88 0.58
N CYS A 16 3.80 -4.33 0.91
CA CYS A 16 3.56 -2.89 0.91
C CYS A 16 4.43 -2.17 1.94
N VAL A 17 4.45 -2.63 3.19
CA VAL A 17 5.26 -2.04 4.27
C VAL A 17 6.75 -2.17 3.99
N MET A 18 7.18 -3.33 3.47
CA MET A 18 8.58 -3.52 3.09
C MET A 18 9.04 -2.60 1.95
N THR A 19 8.13 -2.23 1.05
CA THR A 19 8.44 -1.43 -0.15
C THR A 19 8.34 0.07 0.10
N ALA A 20 7.35 0.51 0.87
CA ALA A 20 7.07 1.91 1.17
C ALA A 20 6.58 2.07 2.63
N PRO A 21 7.47 1.91 3.62
CA PRO A 21 7.12 1.92 5.05
C PRO A 21 6.66 3.30 5.56
N ASP A 22 6.88 4.35 4.79
CA ASP A 22 6.39 5.70 5.07
C ASP A 22 4.97 5.96 4.54
N VAL A 23 4.42 5.03 3.76
CA VAL A 23 3.08 5.12 3.14
C VAL A 23 2.15 4.02 3.66
N PHE A 24 2.69 2.84 3.97
CA PHE A 24 1.93 1.70 4.45
C PHE A 24 2.48 1.20 5.78
N ASP A 25 1.58 0.70 6.63
CA ASP A 25 1.89 -0.08 7.82
C ASP A 25 1.08 -1.39 7.81
N GLN A 26 1.25 -2.23 8.82
CA GLN A 26 0.45 -3.43 9.04
C GLN A 26 -0.08 -3.46 10.46
N ARG A 27 -1.38 -3.74 10.61
CA ARG A 27 -1.98 -3.95 11.93
C ARG A 27 -1.40 -5.19 12.58
N ASP A 28 -1.02 -5.07 13.85
CA ASP A 28 -0.45 -6.18 14.62
C ASP A 28 -1.47 -7.30 14.86
N GLU A 29 -2.77 -6.98 14.91
CA GLU A 29 -3.82 -7.92 15.28
C GLU A 29 -4.16 -8.93 14.18
N ASP A 30 -4.18 -8.48 12.92
CA ASP A 30 -4.65 -9.28 11.77
C ASP A 30 -3.70 -9.24 10.55
N GLY A 31 -2.61 -8.46 10.61
CA GLY A 31 -1.66 -8.30 9.53
C GLY A 31 -2.19 -7.51 8.32
N ILE A 32 -3.41 -6.97 8.41
CA ILE A 32 -4.02 -6.20 7.33
C ILE A 32 -3.29 -4.88 7.18
N VAL A 33 -3.10 -4.48 5.92
CA VAL A 33 -2.41 -3.23 5.59
C VAL A 33 -3.18 -2.02 6.13
N VAL A 34 -2.43 -1.07 6.67
CA VAL A 34 -2.91 0.27 7.03
C VAL A 34 -2.31 1.26 6.03
N LEU A 35 -3.14 2.11 5.43
CA LEU A 35 -2.68 3.21 4.59
C LEU A 35 -2.40 4.44 5.47
N LEU A 36 -1.13 4.81 5.62
CA LEU A 36 -0.71 5.95 6.45
C LEU A 36 -0.91 7.29 5.74
N ASP A 37 -0.61 7.33 4.45
CA ASP A 37 -0.77 8.52 3.61
C ASP A 37 -1.47 8.15 2.29
N PRO A 38 -2.72 8.57 2.06
CA PRO A 38 -3.43 8.28 0.82
C PRO A 38 -3.01 9.17 -0.35
N SER A 39 -2.18 10.19 -0.13
CA SER A 39 -1.72 11.11 -1.18
C SER A 39 -0.28 11.59 -0.94
N PRO A 40 0.70 10.66 -0.92
CA PRO A 40 2.09 11.02 -0.66
C PRO A 40 2.69 11.84 -1.80
N PRO A 41 3.81 12.55 -1.55
CA PRO A 41 4.49 13.35 -2.56
C PRO A 41 4.94 12.52 -3.78
N ASP A 42 5.07 13.19 -4.93
CA ASP A 42 5.36 12.53 -6.21
C ASP A 42 6.70 11.77 -6.24
N ASP A 43 7.64 12.08 -5.35
CA ASP A 43 8.90 11.34 -5.20
C ASP A 43 8.69 9.90 -4.68
N ARG A 44 7.52 9.62 -4.09
CA ARG A 44 7.09 8.27 -3.66
C ARG A 44 6.37 7.47 -4.75
N LEU A 45 6.08 8.07 -5.90
CA LEU A 45 5.32 7.42 -6.97
C LEU A 45 5.91 6.05 -7.36
N VAL A 46 7.24 5.95 -7.49
CA VAL A 46 7.90 4.69 -7.89
C VAL A 46 7.72 3.61 -6.82
N VAL A 47 7.96 3.92 -5.55
CA VAL A 47 7.86 2.92 -4.47
C VAL A 47 6.41 2.51 -4.22
N VAL A 48 5.47 3.44 -4.33
CA VAL A 48 4.03 3.17 -4.18
C VAL A 48 3.50 2.31 -5.34
N ARG A 49 3.95 2.55 -6.58
CA ARG A 49 3.61 1.69 -7.73
C ARG A 49 4.23 0.30 -7.62
N ASN A 50 5.43 0.18 -7.05
CA ASN A 50 6.02 -1.12 -6.75
C ASN A 50 5.21 -1.86 -5.68
N ALA A 51 4.76 -1.18 -4.62
CA ALA A 51 3.92 -1.77 -3.59
C ALA A 51 2.57 -2.29 -4.16
N GLU A 52 1.94 -1.52 -5.07
CA GLU A 52 0.76 -1.96 -5.83
C GLU A 52 1.06 -3.23 -6.64
N ALA A 53 2.13 -3.24 -7.43
CA ALA A 53 2.49 -4.38 -8.29
C ALA A 53 2.90 -5.63 -7.51
N MET A 54 3.51 -5.47 -6.33
CA MET A 54 3.96 -6.57 -5.48
C MET A 54 2.86 -7.12 -4.57
N CYS A 55 1.69 -6.48 -4.49
CA CYS A 55 0.58 -6.94 -3.66
C CYS A 55 -0.02 -8.23 -4.24
N PRO A 56 0.14 -9.40 -3.59
CA PRO A 56 -0.36 -10.67 -4.14
C PRO A 56 -1.90 -10.75 -4.17
N ALA A 57 -2.56 -9.95 -3.35
CA ALA A 57 -4.02 -9.84 -3.30
C ALA A 57 -4.60 -8.84 -4.32
N ALA A 58 -3.74 -8.01 -4.93
CA ALA A 58 -4.13 -6.81 -5.66
C ALA A 58 -5.13 -5.93 -4.86
N ALA A 59 -4.79 -5.72 -3.57
CA ALA A 59 -5.57 -4.94 -2.62
C ALA A 59 -5.25 -3.43 -2.67
N ILE A 60 -4.19 -3.03 -3.36
CA ILE A 60 -3.74 -1.62 -3.45
C ILE A 60 -4.04 -1.12 -4.85
N THR A 61 -4.57 0.09 -4.97
CA THR A 61 -4.74 0.80 -6.26
C THR A 61 -4.15 2.18 -6.17
N VAL A 62 -3.37 2.56 -7.18
CA VAL A 62 -2.75 3.87 -7.30
C VAL A 62 -3.31 4.56 -8.54
N GLU A 63 -3.95 5.69 -8.34
CA GLU A 63 -4.50 6.53 -9.42
C GLU A 63 -3.53 7.68 -9.72
N PRO A 64 -3.26 7.98 -11.01
CA PRO A 64 -2.54 9.20 -11.38
C PRO A 64 -3.29 10.43 -10.83
N GLY A 65 -2.53 11.46 -10.42
CA GLY A 65 -3.08 12.77 -10.08
C GLY A 65 -3.26 13.63 -11.33
#